data_AF-X1JPU5-F1
#
_entry.id   AF-X1JPU5-F1
#
_cell.length_a   1.000
_cell.length_b   1.000
_cell.length_c   1.000
_cell.angle_alpha   90.00
_cell.angle_beta   90.00
_cell.angle_gamma   90.00
#
_symmetry.space_group_name_H-M   'P 1'
#
loop_
_entity.id
_entity.type
_entity.pdbx_description
1 polymer ?
#
loop_
_entity_poly.entity_id
_entity_poly.type
_entity_poly.pdbx_seq_one_letter_code
_entity_poly.pdbx_strand_id
1 'polypeptide(L)'
;WKKKNWAKMVKYTQSAWKGAFSKNNARRLESWFGLKNLEEWKITKIEFVGDACRDIFIKIDYGKGIKEIRARVICETGPYKPDIKGNWGVNPISCLKER
;
A
#
# COMPACT_ATOMS: atom_id res chain seq x y z
N TRP A 1 10.12 4.57 1.50
CA TRP A 1 9.54 5.87 1.17
C TRP A 1 10.57 6.99 1.04
N LYS A 2 11.27 7.40 2.10
CA LYS A 2 12.20 8.57 2.10
C LYS A 2 13.21 8.63 0.94
N LYS A 3 13.77 7.48 0.54
CA LYS A 3 14.72 7.39 -0.60
C LYS A 3 14.06 7.22 -1.98
N LYS A 4 12.72 7.30 -2.07
CA LYS A 4 11.89 7.09 -3.29
C LYS A 4 12.30 5.89 -4.17
N ASN A 5 12.81 4.82 -3.54
CA ASN A 5 13.19 3.60 -4.27
C ASN A 5 11.93 2.78 -4.61
N TRP A 6 11.31 3.09 -5.74
CA TRP A 6 10.03 2.50 -6.17
C TRP A 6 10.15 1.00 -6.45
N ALA A 7 11.25 0.54 -7.04
CA ALA A 7 11.50 -0.88 -7.27
C ALA A 7 11.51 -1.69 -5.96
N LYS A 8 12.12 -1.15 -4.90
CA LYS A 8 12.06 -1.76 -3.57
C LYS A 8 10.65 -1.69 -2.99
N MET A 9 9.91 -0.60 -3.21
CA MET A 9 8.53 -0.46 -2.70
C MET A 9 7.56 -1.46 -3.35
N VAL A 10 7.76 -1.81 -4.62
CA VAL A 10 6.96 -2.86 -5.30
C VAL A 10 7.02 -4.18 -4.53
N LYS A 11 8.11 -4.50 -3.83
CA LYS A 11 8.20 -5.77 -3.06
C LYS A 11 7.15 -5.89 -1.96
N TYR A 12 6.69 -4.76 -1.42
CA TYR A 12 5.69 -4.69 -0.34
C TYR A 12 4.25 -4.58 -0.84
N THR A 13 4.03 -4.59 -2.15
CA THR A 13 2.67 -4.54 -2.71
C THR A 13 2.08 -5.94 -2.87
N GLN A 14 0.76 -5.98 -2.91
CA GLN A 14 -0.05 -7.18 -3.10
C GLN A 14 0.40 -7.97 -4.35
N SER A 15 0.45 -9.29 -4.27
CA SER A 15 0.85 -10.18 -5.36
C SER A 15 -0.08 -10.09 -6.56
N ALA A 16 -1.40 -9.97 -6.33
CA ALA A 16 -2.36 -9.67 -7.39
C ALA A 16 -2.01 -8.41 -8.18
N TRP A 17 -1.69 -7.32 -7.47
CA TRP A 17 -1.34 -6.05 -8.11
C TRP A 17 -0.01 -6.15 -8.88
N LYS A 18 0.99 -6.83 -8.29
CA LYS A 18 2.27 -7.08 -8.97
C LYS A 18 2.07 -7.86 -10.28
N GLY A 19 1.22 -8.88 -10.26
CA GLY A 19 0.91 -9.72 -11.42
C GLY A 19 0.20 -8.95 -12.53
N ALA A 20 -0.81 -8.15 -12.19
CA ALA A 20 -1.60 -7.38 -13.16
C ALA A 20 -0.79 -6.32 -13.94
N PHE A 21 0.27 -5.76 -13.33
CA PHE A 21 1.01 -4.62 -13.90
C PHE A 21 2.53 -4.86 -14.00
N SER A 22 2.95 -6.13 -14.11
CA SER A 22 4.31 -6.65 -13.95
C SER A 22 5.45 -5.80 -14.56
N LYS A 23 5.29 -5.24 -15.76
CA LYS A 23 6.34 -4.48 -16.45
C LYS A 23 6.53 -3.03 -15.97
N ASN A 24 5.54 -2.42 -15.31
CA ASN A 24 5.53 -0.96 -15.05
C ASN A 24 5.17 -0.59 -13.60
N ASN A 25 5.18 -1.55 -12.68
CA ASN A 25 4.81 -1.33 -11.27
C ASN A 25 5.57 -0.18 -10.60
N ALA A 26 6.90 -0.13 -10.75
CA ALA A 26 7.72 0.91 -10.13
C ALA A 26 7.37 2.31 -10.67
N ARG A 27 7.29 2.46 -11.99
CA ARG A 27 6.90 3.71 -12.66
C ARG A 27 5.48 4.15 -12.29
N ARG A 28 4.58 3.20 -12.06
CA ARG A 28 3.20 3.49 -11.64
C ARG A 28 3.16 4.01 -10.20
N LEU A 29 3.90 3.39 -9.27
CA LEU A 29 4.05 3.93 -7.91
C LEU A 29 4.66 5.33 -7.92
N GLU A 30 5.69 5.55 -8.73
CA GLU A 30 6.28 6.86 -8.93
C GLU A 30 5.27 7.89 -9.44
N SER A 31 4.45 7.55 -10.43
CA SER A 31 3.44 8.47 -10.95
C SER A 31 2.39 8.88 -9.91
N TRP A 32 2.08 7.98 -8.96
CA TRP A 32 1.06 8.23 -7.94
C TRP A 32 1.59 8.94 -6.69
N PHE A 33 2.83 8.65 -6.32
CA PHE A 33 3.39 9.05 -5.03
C PHE A 33 4.68 9.86 -5.16
N GLY A 34 5.24 10.01 -6.36
CA GLY A 34 6.56 10.61 -6.59
C GLY A 34 6.65 12.08 -6.24
N LEU A 35 5.54 12.81 -6.35
CA LEU A 35 5.45 14.22 -5.94
C LEU A 35 5.11 14.39 -4.46
N LYS A 36 4.81 13.30 -3.74
CA LYS A 36 4.44 13.35 -2.32
C LYS A 36 5.69 13.13 -1.46
N ASN A 37 5.97 14.07 -0.57
CA ASN A 37 7.04 13.95 0.42
C ASN A 37 6.39 13.68 1.78
N LEU A 38 6.39 12.42 2.21
CA LEU A 38 5.80 12.02 3.50
C LEU A 38 6.72 12.46 4.62
N GLU A 39 6.23 13.37 5.44
CA GLU A 39 6.94 13.92 6.60
C GLU A 39 6.61 13.08 7.84
N GLU A 40 5.31 12.94 8.12
CA GLU A 40 4.80 12.21 9.28
C GLU A 40 3.76 11.16 8.88
N TRP A 41 3.68 10.10 9.67
CA TRP A 41 2.60 9.12 9.56
C TRP A 41 2.35 8.42 10.90
N LYS A 42 1.10 8.00 11.12
CA LYS A 42 0.69 7.24 12.30
C LYS A 42 -0.44 6.28 11.94
N ILE A 43 -0.28 5.01 12.28
CA ILE A 43 -1.39 4.05 12.23
C ILE A 43 -2.34 4.40 13.37
N THR A 44 -3.62 4.58 13.06
CA THR A 44 -4.66 4.94 14.02
C THR A 44 -5.56 3.76 14.36
N LYS A 45 -5.82 2.89 13.38
CA LYS A 45 -6.72 1.74 13.54
C LYS A 45 -6.32 0.62 12.59
N ILE A 46 -6.48 -0.62 13.04
CA ILE A 46 -6.40 -1.82 12.19
C ILE A 46 -7.72 -2.56 12.33
N GLU A 47 -8.41 -2.78 11.21
CA GLU A 47 -9.65 -3.54 11.13
C GLU A 47 -9.41 -4.91 10.48
N PHE A 48 -9.99 -5.94 11.07
CA PHE A 48 -9.90 -7.32 10.61
C PHE A 48 -11.10 -7.60 9.70
N VAL A 49 -10.88 -7.55 8.38
CA VAL A 49 -11.95 -7.77 7.38
C VAL A 49 -12.23 -9.26 7.19
N GLY A 50 -11.23 -10.10 7.42
CA GLY A 50 -11.29 -11.57 7.37
C GLY A 50 -9.87 -12.13 7.52
N ASP A 51 -9.67 -13.43 7.68
CA ASP A 51 -8.38 -13.96 8.16
C ASP A 51 -7.15 -13.52 7.36
N ALA A 52 -7.26 -13.43 6.03
CA ALA A 52 -6.21 -13.00 5.11
C ALA A 52 -6.32 -11.52 4.66
N CYS A 53 -7.13 -10.68 5.32
CA CYS A 53 -7.36 -9.28 4.92
C CYS A 53 -7.45 -8.32 6.11
N ARG A 54 -6.76 -7.19 6.02
CA ARG A 54 -6.79 -6.11 7.01
C ARG A 54 -6.98 -4.76 6.32
N ASP A 55 -7.77 -3.89 6.92
CA ASP A 55 -7.80 -2.46 6.56
C ASP A 55 -7.03 -1.69 7.64
N ILE A 56 -5.99 -0.96 7.23
CA ILE A 56 -5.14 -0.15 8.10
C ILE A 56 -5.46 1.32 7.84
N PHE A 57 -5.90 2.03 8.87
CA PHE A 57 -6.16 3.46 8.83
C PHE A 57 -4.91 4.20 9.30
N ILE A 58 -4.45 5.15 8.48
CA ILE A 58 -3.18 5.83 8.67
C ILE A 58 -3.44 7.33 8.53
N LYS A 59 -3.04 8.10 9.54
CA LYS A 59 -2.87 9.55 9.43
C LYS A 59 -1.53 9.82 8.77
N ILE A 60 -1.50 10.71 7.78
CA ILE A 60 -0.31 11.07 7.02
C ILE A 60 -0.22 12.59 6.91
N ASP A 61 0.99 13.13 6.92
CA ASP A 61 1.25 14.53 6.60
C ASP A 61 2.35 14.63 5.54
N TYR A 62 2.10 15.48 4.55
CA TYR A 62 3.01 15.81 3.46
C TYR A 62 3.51 17.28 3.55
N GLY A 63 3.44 17.90 4.73
CA GLY A 63 3.74 19.31 4.98
C GLY A 63 2.58 20.26 4.64
N LYS A 64 1.35 19.73 4.52
CA LYS A 64 0.14 20.50 4.13
C LYS A 64 -1.05 20.24 5.05
N GLY A 65 -0.80 19.64 6.20
CA GLY A 65 -1.80 19.20 7.15
C GLY A 65 -2.09 17.70 7.06
N ILE A 66 -2.68 17.21 8.14
CA ILE A 66 -2.94 15.78 8.34
C ILE A 66 -4.12 15.33 7.49
N LYS A 67 -3.92 14.24 6.76
CA LYS A 67 -4.96 13.52 6.02
C LYS A 67 -5.08 12.08 6.51
N GLU A 68 -6.19 11.43 6.21
CA GLU A 68 -6.41 10.02 6.51
C GLU A 68 -6.44 9.17 5.23
N ILE A 69 -5.76 8.03 5.28
CA ILE A 69 -5.83 6.99 4.24
C ILE A 69 -6.25 5.66 4.83
N ARG A 70 -6.95 4.86 4.04
CA ARG A 70 -7.26 3.46 4.34
C ARG A 70 -6.45 2.55 3.43
N ALA A 71 -5.37 1.99 3.94
CA ALA A 71 -4.54 1.01 3.24
C ALA A 71 -5.08 -0.41 3.47
N ARG A 72 -5.51 -1.08 2.40
CA ARG A 72 -5.89 -2.49 2.45
C ARG A 72 -4.65 -3.37 2.28
N VAL A 73 -4.48 -4.33 3.16
CA VAL A 73 -3.39 -5.32 3.13
C VAL A 73 -4.00 -6.71 3.04
N ILE A 74 -3.49 -7.52 2.11
CA ILE A 74 -4.02 -8.86 1.82
C ILE A 74 -2.86 -9.84 1.87
N CYS A 75 -3.06 -10.96 2.56
CA CYS A 75 -2.12 -12.08 2.60
C CYS A 75 -2.40 -13.01 1.43
N GLU A 76 -1.40 -13.27 0.58
CA GLU A 76 -1.58 -14.05 -0.64
C GLU A 76 -0.45 -15.06 -0.83
N THR A 77 -0.79 -16.29 -1.23
CA THR A 77 0.17 -17.28 -1.74
C THR A 77 0.48 -17.06 -3.22
N GLY A 78 -0.39 -16.36 -3.94
CA GLY A 78 -0.21 -15.96 -5.33
C GLY A 78 -1.22 -14.90 -5.76
N PRO A 79 -1.10 -14.35 -6.99
CA PRO A 79 -2.06 -13.39 -7.52
C PRO A 79 -3.50 -13.89 -7.40
N TYR A 80 -4.36 -13.10 -6.74
CA TYR A 80 -5.78 -13.42 -6.55
C TYR A 80 -6.04 -14.71 -5.75
N LYS A 81 -5.08 -15.13 -4.91
CA LYS A 81 -5.20 -16.30 -4.01
C LYS A 81 -4.97 -15.88 -2.55
N PRO A 82 -5.98 -15.31 -1.87
CA PRO A 82 -5.88 -14.93 -0.46
C PRO A 82 -5.72 -16.18 0.43
N ASP A 83 -4.72 -16.17 1.30
CA ASP A 83 -4.43 -17.28 2.22
C ASP A 83 -3.54 -16.78 3.37
N ILE A 84 -3.82 -17.19 4.61
CA ILE A 84 -3.06 -16.78 5.80
C ILE A 84 -1.62 -17.28 5.82
N LYS A 85 -1.29 -18.34 5.08
CA LYS A 85 0.06 -18.89 4.93
C LYS A 85 0.88 -18.15 3.86
N GLY A 86 0.30 -17.14 3.21
CA GLY A 86 0.93 -16.35 2.17
C GLY A 86 1.85 -15.24 2.69
N ASN A 87 2.09 -14.26 1.82
CA ASN A 87 2.80 -13.03 2.17
C ASN A 87 1.84 -11.85 2.18
N TRP A 88 1.91 -11.02 3.21
CA TRP A 88 1.15 -9.77 3.29
C TRP A 88 1.69 -8.74 2.30
N GLY A 89 0.78 -8.13 1.54
CA GLY A 89 1.10 -7.03 0.63
C GLY A 89 0.04 -5.96 0.66
N VAL A 90 0.47 -4.70 0.54
CA VAL A 90 -0.42 -3.54 0.46
C VAL A 90 -1.04 -3.47 -0.93
N ASN A 91 -2.34 -3.27 -1.03
CA ASN A 91 -2.97 -2.83 -2.27
C ASN A 91 -2.70 -1.33 -2.49
N PRO A 92 -1.84 -0.94 -3.45
CA PRO A 92 -1.43 0.47 -3.56
C PRO A 92 -2.58 1.39 -4.00
N ILE A 93 -3.56 0.84 -4.73
CA ILE A 93 -4.73 1.60 -5.20
C ILE A 93 -5.57 2.08 -4.01
N SER A 94 -5.67 1.27 -2.95
CA SER A 94 -6.42 1.64 -1.74
C SER A 94 -5.85 2.90 -1.05
N CYS A 95 -4.56 3.17 -1.23
CA CYS A 95 -3.86 4.30 -0.62
C CYS A 95 -4.02 5.61 -1.42
N LEU A 96 -4.67 5.60 -2.58
CA LEU A 96 -4.81 6.81 -3.42
C LEU A 96 -5.87 7.78 -2.92
N LYS A 97 -6.86 7.29 -2.14
CA LYS A 97 -7.94 8.13 -1.61
C LYS A 97 -7.56 8.67 -0.24
N GLU A 98 -7.08 9.91 -0.24
CA GLU A 98 -6.85 10.72 0.97
C GLU A 98 -8.16 11.41 1.36
N ARG A 99 -8.48 11.42 2.66
CA ARG A 99 -9.64 12.10 3.25
C ARG A 99 -9.20 13.17 4.23
#